data_AF-A0A7T8HKA4-F1
#
_entry.id   AF-A0A7T8HKA4-F1
#
_cell.length_a   1.000
_cell.length_b   1.000
_cell.length_c   1.000
_cell.angle_alpha   90.00
_cell.angle_beta   90.00
_cell.angle_gamma   90.00
#
_symmetry.space_group_name_H-M   'P 1'
#
loop_
_entity.id
_entity.type
_entity.pdbx_description
1 polymer ?
#
loop_
_entity_poly.entity_id
_entity_poly.type
_entity_poly.pdbx_seq_one_letter_code
_entity_poly.pdbx_strand_id
1 'polypeptide(L)' 'MCIIERFVILLYDRTSKCTDIYKARWKLFARKNNVQLIPPTKAALEEHVKRAVYQGGHV' A
#
# COMPACT_ATOMS: atom_id res chain seq x y z
N MET A 1 4.66 -4.28 -9.97
CA MET A 1 4.36 -3.50 -8.74
C MET A 1 3.12 -2.61 -8.84
N CYS A 2 2.90 -1.88 -9.94
CA CYS A 2 1.83 -0.90 -10.04
C CYS A 2 0.41 -1.43 -9.71
N ILE A 3 0.09 -2.70 -10.06
CA ILE A 3 -1.21 -3.31 -9.73
C ILE A 3 -1.36 -3.55 -8.22
N ILE A 4 -0.31 -4.04 -7.57
CA ILE A 4 -0.31 -4.31 -6.12
C ILE A 4 -0.38 -2.98 -5.35
N GLU A 5 0.37 -1.96 -5.78
CA GLU A 5 0.26 -0.61 -5.22
C GLU A 5 -1.18 -0.07 -5.33
N ARG A 6 -1.80 -0.19 -6.52
CA ARG A 6 -3.19 0.23 -6.72
C ARG A 6 -4.16 -0.53 -5.82
N PHE A 7 -4.01 -1.84 -5.70
CA PHE A 7 -4.82 -2.67 -4.81
C PHE A 7 -4.71 -2.21 -3.36
N VAL A 8 -3.49 -2.01 -2.86
CA VAL A 8 -3.24 -1.55 -1.49
C VAL A 8 -3.81 -0.15 -1.26
N ILE A 9 -3.66 0.78 -2.22
CA ILE A 9 -4.26 2.12 -2.10
C ILE A 9 -5.79 2.02 -1.93
N LEU A 10 -6.45 1.16 -2.71
CA LEU A 10 -7.90 0.97 -2.64
C LEU A 10 -8.36 0.29 -1.36
N LEU A 11 -7.50 -0.51 -0.70
CA LEU A 11 -7.80 -1.08 0.62
C LEU A 11 -7.94 0.00 1.70
N TYR A 12 -7.12 1.06 1.62
CA TYR A 12 -7.15 2.17 2.59
C TYR A 12 -8.10 3.30 2.19
N ASP A 13 -8.28 3.53 0.88
CA ASP A 13 -9.23 4.49 0.33
C ASP A 13 -9.83 3.97 -0.98
N ARG A 14 -11.01 3.33 -0.87
CA ARG A 14 -11.74 2.75 -2.01
C ARG A 14 -12.12 3.76 -3.08
N THR A 15 -12.19 5.05 -2.75
CA THR A 15 -12.54 6.13 -3.68
C THR A 15 -11.32 6.78 -4.32
N SER A 16 -10.12 6.39 -3.88
CA SER A 16 -8.87 6.98 -4.36
C SER A 16 -8.70 6.74 -5.85
N LYS A 17 -8.31 7.80 -6.57
CA LYS A 17 -7.87 7.72 -7.97
C LYS A 17 -6.33 7.63 -8.09
N CYS A 18 -5.61 7.59 -6.96
CA CYS A 18 -4.16 7.51 -6.97
C CYS A 18 -3.68 6.13 -7.42
N THR A 19 -2.73 6.10 -8.34
CA THR A 19 -1.99 4.89 -8.74
C THR A 19 -0.63 4.78 -8.06
N ASP A 20 -0.13 5.89 -7.50
CA ASP A 20 1.14 5.95 -6.78
C ASP A 20 0.91 5.94 -5.26
N ILE A 21 1.62 5.04 -4.57
CA ILE A 21 1.43 4.83 -3.14
C ILE A 21 1.91 6.01 -2.29
N TYR A 22 2.97 6.72 -2.71
CA TYR A 22 3.47 7.88 -1.97
C TYR A 22 2.48 9.05 -2.05
N LYS A 23 1.91 9.32 -3.22
CA LYS A 23 0.85 10.32 -3.41
C LYS A 23 -0.39 9.96 -2.59
N ALA A 24 -0.78 8.69 -2.55
CA ALA A 24 -1.88 8.23 -1.72
C ALA A 24 -1.59 8.42 -0.22
N ARG A 25 -0.39 8.04 0.22
CA ARG A 25 0.07 8.23 1.61
C ARG A 25 0.00 9.68 2.03
N TRP A 26 0.51 10.60 1.22
CA TRP A 26 0.52 12.03 1.54
C TRP A 26 -0.89 12.60 1.65
N LYS A 27 -1.78 12.28 0.70
CA LYS A 27 -3.19 12.69 0.76
C LYS A 27 -3.91 12.13 2.00
N LEU A 28 -3.65 10.88 2.36
CA LEU A 28 -4.27 10.25 3.51
C LEU A 28 -3.71 10.79 4.81
N PHE A 29 -2.41 11.07 4.90
CA PHE A 29 -1.81 11.74 6.04
C PHE A 29 -2.42 13.13 6.28
N ALA A 30 -2.58 13.92 5.22
CA ALA A 30 -3.16 15.25 5.32
C ALA A 30 -4.66 15.24 5.71
N ARG A 31 -5.39 14.17 5.37
CA ARG A 31 -6.84 14.04 5.66
C ARG A 31 -7.13 13.32 6.97
N LYS A 32 -6.30 12.34 7.32
CA LYS A 32 -6.48 11.45 8.47
C LYS A 32 -5.25 11.60 9.34
N ASN A 33 -5.40 12.30 10.47
CA ASN A 33 -4.35 12.44 11.51
C ASN A 33 -4.10 11.12 12.27
N ASN A 34 -4.23 9.97 11.61
CA ASN A 34 -4.02 8.64 12.17
C ASN A 34 -3.14 7.82 11.22
N VAL A 35 -1.94 7.52 11.67
CA VAL A 35 -0.91 6.78 10.92
C VAL A 35 -1.37 5.37 10.54
N GLN A 36 -2.23 4.75 11.33
CA GLN A 36 -2.75 3.40 11.04
C GLN A 36 -3.69 3.37 9.83
N LEU A 37 -4.24 4.53 9.43
CA LEU A 37 -5.15 4.66 8.30
C LEU A 37 -4.44 5.08 7.00
N ILE A 38 -3.11 4.86 6.93
CA ILE A 38 -2.27 5.21 5.80
C ILE A 38 -1.66 3.93 5.22
N PRO A 39 -1.67 3.72 3.89
CA PRO A 39 -1.07 2.54 3.26
C PRO A 39 0.43 2.45 3.52
N PRO A 40 1.06 1.26 3.52
CA PRO A 40 2.49 1.08 3.77
C PRO A 40 3.38 1.87 2.80
N THR A 41 4.65 2.10 3.16
CA THR A 41 5.63 2.64 2.22
C THR A 41 5.88 1.66 1.08
N LYS A 42 6.39 2.15 -0.05
CA LYS A 42 6.72 1.28 -1.20
C LYS A 42 7.71 0.18 -0.82
N ALA A 43 8.79 0.52 -0.11
CA ALA A 43 9.77 -0.45 0.35
C ALA A 43 9.15 -1.54 1.27
N ALA A 44 8.29 -1.14 2.22
CA ALA A 44 7.59 -2.10 3.07
C ALA A 44 6.65 -3.00 2.25
N LEU A 45 5.95 -2.42 1.26
CA LEU A 45 5.10 -3.18 0.35
C LEU A 45 5.91 -4.20 -0.47
N GLU A 46 7.09 -3.82 -0.96
CA GLU A 46 7.98 -4.72 -1.69
C GLU A 46 8.43 -5.90 -0.81
N GLU A 47 8.82 -5.64 0.44
CA GLU A 47 9.18 -6.70 1.38
C GLU A 47 7.99 -7.61 1.74
N HIS A 48 6.79 -7.05 1.90
CA HIS A 48 5.59 -7.85 2.14
C HIS A 48 5.28 -8.78 0.96
N VAL A 49 5.45 -8.31 -0.27
CA VAL A 49 5.28 -9.14 -1.48
C VAL A 49 6.34 -10.24 -1.53
N LYS A 50 7.62 -9.92 -1.30
CA LYS A 50 8.69 -10.92 -1.25
C LYS A 50 8.40 -11.99 -0.21
N ARG A 51 7.99 -11.58 1.00
CA ARG A 51 7.61 -12.49 2.08
C ARG A 51 6.43 -13.38 1.68
N ALA A 52 5.39 -12.82 1.06
CA ALA A 52 4.23 -13.59 0.63
C ALA A 52 4.59 -14.63 -0.45
N VAL A 53 5.45 -14.25 -1.40
CA VAL A 53 5.98 -15.18 -2.42
C VAL A 53 6.80 -16.29 -1.76
N TYR A 54 7.68 -15.93 -0.83
CA TYR A 54 8.47 -16.91 -0.09
C TYR A 54 7.55 -17.88 0.67
N GLN A 55 6.56 -17.40 1.41
CA GLN A 55 5.62 -18.24 2.16
C GLN A 55 4.73 -19.11 1.26
N GLY A 56 4.40 -18.66 0.04
CA GLY A 56 3.59 -19.44 -0.91
C GLY A 56 4.38 -20.48 -1.69
N GLY A 57 5.68 -20.25 -1.91
CA GLY A 57 6.57 -21.16 -2.64
C GLY A 57 7.43 -22.07 -1.74
N HIS A 58 7.66 -21.66 -0.50
CA HIS A 58 8.36 -22.42 0.53
C HIS A 58 7.31 -23.01 1.48
N VAL A 59 6.71 -24.13 1.05
CA VAL A 59 6.06 -25.10 1.94
C VAL A 59 7.09 -26.18 2.26
#